data_AF-A0A8J7MEV6-F1
#
_entry.id   AF-A0A8J7MEV6-F1
#
_cell.length_a   1.000
_cell.length_b   1.000
_cell.length_c   1.000
_cell.angle_alpha   90.00
_cell.angle_beta   90.00
_cell.angle_gamma   90.00
#
_symmetry.space_group_name_H-M   'P 1'
#
loop_
_entity.id
_entity.type
_entity.pdbx_description
1 polymer ?
#
loop_
_entity_poly.entity_id
_entity_poly.type
_entity_poly.pdbx_seq_one_letter_code
_entity_poly.pdbx_strand_id
1 'polypeptide(L)'
;MADHSFLPKTANYQKLLSYQNAEIVYDLTYTFCQRFLRRGDRTIDQMIQAARSGKQNIAEGSKAAKTSTEMELNLTNVARASLEELLVDYLDFLRIRKFTIWEKNSQQALYVRQLAQRDDENYASCYQEFAEAPS
;
A
#
# COMPACT_ATOMS: atom_id res chain seq x y z
N MET A 1 10.91 -38.49 25.12
CA MET A 1 10.67 -37.12 25.63
C MET A 1 10.13 -36.32 24.46
N ALA A 2 8.87 -35.89 24.54
CA ALA A 2 8.18 -35.24 23.43
C ALA A 2 8.68 -33.79 23.25
N ASP A 3 8.92 -33.43 21.99
CA ASP A 3 9.48 -32.17 21.52
C ASP A 3 8.54 -30.99 21.83
N HIS A 4 9.00 -30.07 22.69
CA HIS A 4 8.33 -28.82 23.01
C HIS A 4 8.70 -27.74 21.98
N SER A 5 8.12 -27.80 20.77
CA SER A 5 8.06 -26.63 19.88
C SER A 5 6.62 -26.15 19.74
N PHE A 6 6.01 -25.72 20.86
CA PHE A 6 4.59 -25.36 20.95
C PHE A 6 4.24 -23.96 20.41
N LEU A 7 5.08 -23.36 19.58
CA LEU A 7 4.80 -22.06 18.95
C LEU A 7 5.01 -22.16 17.44
N PRO A 8 3.97 -21.98 16.61
CA PRO A 8 4.16 -21.88 15.19
C PRO A 8 5.03 -20.64 14.88
N LYS A 9 5.96 -20.85 13.94
CA LYS A 9 6.86 -19.86 13.32
C LYS A 9 6.20 -18.47 13.30
N THR A 10 6.95 -17.46 13.72
CA THR A 10 6.58 -16.04 13.69
C THR A 10 5.77 -15.73 12.43
N ALA A 11 4.54 -15.19 12.58
CA ALA A 11 3.74 -14.71 11.45
C ALA A 11 4.48 -13.48 10.93
N ASN A 12 5.35 -13.72 9.94
CA ASN A 12 6.22 -12.74 9.37
C ASN A 12 5.40 -11.95 8.36
N TYR A 13 4.65 -10.96 8.86
CA TYR A 13 3.80 -10.10 8.03
C TYR A 13 4.60 -9.43 6.91
N GLN A 14 5.91 -9.25 7.08
CA GLN A 14 6.81 -8.73 6.07
C GLN A 14 6.94 -9.64 4.83
N LYS A 15 6.52 -10.91 4.93
CA LYS A 15 6.42 -11.84 3.79
C LYS A 15 5.06 -11.80 3.09
N LEU A 16 4.07 -11.07 3.62
CA LEU A 16 2.78 -10.93 2.96
C LEU A 16 2.92 -9.98 1.77
N LEU A 17 2.54 -10.44 0.58
CA LEU A 17 2.50 -9.59 -0.62
C LEU A 17 1.60 -8.36 -0.40
N SER A 18 0.51 -8.49 0.36
CA SER A 18 -0.34 -7.35 0.72
C SER A 18 0.39 -6.30 1.55
N TYR A 19 1.25 -6.72 2.49
CA TYR A 19 2.04 -5.80 3.30
C TYR A 19 3.13 -5.13 2.48
N GLN A 20 3.87 -5.90 1.68
CA GLN A 20 4.90 -5.38 0.79
C GLN A 20 4.31 -4.36 -0.18
N ASN A 21 3.21 -4.68 -0.86
CA ASN A 21 2.54 -3.74 -1.76
C ASN A 21 2.03 -2.49 -1.03
N ALA A 22 1.48 -2.63 0.18
CA ALA A 22 1.05 -1.48 0.98
C ALA A 22 2.23 -0.60 1.44
N GLU A 23 3.42 -1.17 1.62
CA GLU A 23 4.65 -0.43 1.89
C GLU A 23 5.10 0.41 0.70
N ILE A 24 5.12 -0.17 -0.51
CA ILE A 24 5.39 0.60 -1.72
C ILE A 24 4.36 1.72 -1.91
N VAL A 25 3.08 1.42 -1.71
CA VAL A 25 2.01 2.44 -1.82
C VAL A 25 2.25 3.59 -0.83
N TYR A 26 2.71 3.29 0.39
CA TYR A 26 3.07 4.32 1.36
C TYR A 26 4.23 5.20 0.88
N ASP A 27 5.33 4.61 0.43
CA ASP A 27 6.51 5.35 -0.01
C ASP A 27 6.22 6.23 -1.24
N LEU A 28 5.45 5.69 -2.19
CA LEU A 28 5.00 6.43 -3.38
C LEU A 28 4.05 7.56 -3.00
N THR A 29 3.13 7.34 -2.05
CA THR A 29 2.21 8.38 -1.57
C THR A 29 2.97 9.51 -0.90
N TYR A 30 3.95 9.17 -0.06
CA TYR A 30 4.79 10.17 0.58
C TYR A 30 5.50 11.05 -0.46
N THR A 31 6.14 10.43 -1.45
CA THR A 31 6.86 11.15 -2.52
C THR A 31 5.91 11.96 -3.40
N PHE A 32 4.77 11.38 -3.77
CA PHE A 32 3.72 12.05 -4.54
C PHE A 32 3.23 13.31 -3.82
N CYS A 33 2.90 13.23 -2.53
CA CYS A 33 2.43 14.36 -1.75
C CYS A 33 3.50 15.46 -1.67
N GLN A 34 4.78 15.11 -1.47
CA GLN A 34 5.86 16.10 -1.45
C GLN A 34 6.04 16.84 -2.78
N ARG A 35 5.80 16.15 -3.89
CA ARG A 35 6.08 16.67 -5.22
C ARG A 35 4.92 17.41 -5.86
N PHE A 36 3.70 16.89 -5.70
CA PHE A 36 2.54 17.35 -6.46
C PHE A 36 1.50 18.11 -5.63
N LEU A 37 1.61 18.07 -4.30
CA LEU A 37 0.75 18.83 -3.40
C LEU A 37 1.53 20.00 -2.78
N ARG A 38 0.81 21.08 -2.49
CA ARG A 38 1.40 22.27 -1.87
C ARG A 38 1.54 22.04 -0.37
N ARG A 39 2.69 22.40 0.21
CA ARG A 39 2.90 22.33 1.66
C ARG A 39 1.80 23.06 2.42
N GLY A 40 1.26 22.41 3.45
CA GLY A 40 0.16 22.92 4.28
C GLY A 40 -1.24 22.55 3.79
N ASP A 41 -1.36 21.81 2.68
CA ASP A 41 -2.63 21.24 2.26
C ASP A 41 -3.02 20.05 3.16
N ARG A 42 -4.21 20.10 3.77
CA ARG A 42 -4.75 19.04 4.62
C ARG A 42 -4.84 17.70 3.88
N THR A 43 -4.96 17.72 2.55
CA THR A 43 -4.97 16.51 1.73
C THR A 43 -3.66 15.72 1.84
N ILE A 44 -2.52 16.38 2.10
CA ILE A 44 -1.23 15.68 2.32
C ILE A 44 -1.35 14.76 3.54
N ASP A 45 -1.82 15.30 4.66
CA ASP A 45 -1.94 14.54 5.91
C ASP A 45 -2.95 13.39 5.75
N GLN A 46 -4.06 13.64 5.05
CA GLN A 46 -5.09 12.62 4.79
C GLN A 46 -4.53 11.45 3.97
N MET A 47 -3.90 11.72 2.83
CA MET A 47 -3.35 10.68 1.97
C MET A 47 -2.24 9.88 2.67
N ILE A 48 -1.30 10.55 3.34
CA ILE A 48 -0.21 9.88 4.06
C ILE A 48 -0.75 9.02 5.20
N GLN A 49 -1.75 9.51 5.96
CA GLN A 49 -2.35 8.73 7.04
C GLN A 49 -3.16 7.54 6.52
N ALA A 50 -3.90 7.70 5.42
CA ALA A 50 -4.64 6.59 4.80
C ALA A 50 -3.69 5.48 4.34
N ALA A 51 -2.59 5.83 3.65
CA ALA A 51 -1.56 4.88 3.25
C ALA A 51 -0.90 4.17 4.45
N ARG A 52 -0.54 4.94 5.49
CA ARG A 52 0.05 4.41 6.73
C ARG A 52 -0.89 3.46 7.46
N SER A 53 -2.15 3.86 7.62
CA SER A 53 -3.22 3.08 8.26
C SER A 53 -3.43 1.76 7.53
N GLY A 54 -3.51 1.78 6.19
CA GLY A 54 -3.60 0.57 5.37
C GLY A 54 -2.50 -0.43 5.67
N LYS A 55 -1.24 0.02 5.62
CA LYS A 55 -0.05 -0.81 5.92
C LYS A 55 -0.05 -1.35 7.35
N GLN A 56 -0.36 -0.52 8.34
CA GLN A 56 -0.32 -0.90 9.75
C GLN A 56 -1.38 -1.96 10.09
N ASN A 57 -2.62 -1.77 9.60
CA ASN A 57 -3.71 -2.70 9.85
C ASN A 57 -3.46 -4.09 9.21
N ILE A 58 -2.74 -4.16 8.08
CA ILE A 58 -2.30 -5.46 7.52
C ILE A 58 -1.31 -6.16 8.48
N ALA A 59 -0.33 -5.43 9.01
CA ALA A 59 0.64 -6.00 9.94
C ALA A 59 0.00 -6.43 11.26
N GLU A 60 -0.91 -5.61 11.80
CA GLU A 60 -1.65 -5.91 13.03
C GLU A 60 -2.60 -7.09 12.84
N GLY A 61 -3.34 -7.13 11.72
CA GLY A 61 -4.23 -8.24 11.38
C GLY A 61 -3.49 -9.57 11.29
N SER A 62 -2.33 -9.58 10.61
CA SER A 62 -1.47 -10.77 10.52
C SER A 62 -0.97 -11.27 11.87
N LYS A 63 -0.66 -10.35 12.82
CA LYS A 63 -0.28 -10.72 14.18
C LYS A 63 -1.47 -11.27 14.97
N ALA A 64 -2.63 -10.66 14.82
CA ALA A 64 -3.87 -11.02 15.51
C ALA A 64 -4.45 -12.37 15.04
N ALA A 65 -4.16 -12.80 13.81
CA ALA A 65 -4.57 -14.09 13.24
C ALA A 65 -4.20 -15.30 14.12
N LYS A 66 -3.14 -15.18 14.93
CA LYS A 66 -2.72 -16.24 15.88
C LYS A 66 -3.68 -16.41 17.05
N THR A 67 -4.44 -15.36 17.39
CA THR A 67 -5.24 -15.27 18.62
C THR A 67 -6.73 -15.09 18.36
N SER A 68 -7.11 -14.45 17.25
CA SER A 68 -8.51 -14.18 16.91
C SER A 68 -8.69 -13.95 15.41
N THR A 69 -9.47 -14.84 14.77
CA THR A 69 -9.92 -14.68 13.38
C THR A 69 -10.83 -13.45 13.22
N GLU A 70 -11.65 -13.13 14.22
CA GLU A 70 -12.51 -11.93 14.19
C GLU A 70 -11.65 -10.66 14.10
N MET A 71 -10.60 -10.57 14.92
CA MET A 71 -9.71 -9.41 14.92
C MET A 71 -8.90 -9.30 13.61
N GLU A 72 -8.43 -10.43 13.08
CA GLU A 72 -7.78 -10.48 11.77
C GLU A 72 -8.70 -9.93 10.66
N LEU A 73 -9.96 -10.39 10.61
CA LEU A 73 -10.93 -9.94 9.62
C LEU A 73 -11.27 -8.46 9.78
N ASN A 74 -11.45 -7.99 11.00
CA ASN A 74 -11.74 -6.58 11.29
C ASN A 74 -10.59 -5.67 10.84
N LEU A 75 -9.35 -6.00 11.20
CA LEU A 75 -8.18 -5.21 10.79
C LEU A 75 -7.94 -5.27 9.29
N THR A 76 -8.19 -6.41 8.65
CA THR A 76 -8.14 -6.53 7.18
C THR A 76 -9.18 -5.62 6.52
N ASN A 77 -10.39 -5.52 7.09
CA ASN A 77 -11.42 -4.61 6.58
C ASN A 77 -11.04 -3.14 6.76
N VAL A 78 -10.44 -2.76 7.89
CA VAL A 78 -9.94 -1.40 8.11
C VAL A 78 -8.82 -1.08 7.12
N ALA A 79 -7.88 -2.00 6.90
CA ALA A 79 -6.81 -1.82 5.91
C ALA A 79 -7.38 -1.58 4.50
N ARG A 80 -8.39 -2.38 4.10
CA ARG A 80 -9.07 -2.22 2.81
C ARG A 80 -9.73 -0.85 2.70
N ALA A 81 -10.45 -0.43 3.73
CA ALA A 81 -11.11 0.88 3.75
C ALA A 81 -10.11 2.04 3.63
N SER A 82 -9.00 2.01 4.37
CA SER A 82 -7.96 3.05 4.27
C SER A 82 -7.30 3.12 2.89
N LEU A 83 -7.07 1.98 2.23
CA LEU A 83 -6.53 1.98 0.87
C LEU A 83 -7.55 2.42 -0.18
N GLU A 84 -8.84 2.20 0.07
CA GLU A 84 -9.94 2.68 -0.78
C GLU A 84 -10.09 4.21 -0.66
N GLU A 85 -10.01 4.76 0.55
CA GLU A 85 -9.94 6.22 0.79
C GLU A 85 -8.77 6.86 0.03
N LEU A 86 -7.57 6.27 0.16
CA LEU A 86 -6.38 6.73 -0.56
C LEU A 86 -6.58 6.71 -2.08
N LEU A 87 -7.21 5.67 -2.63
CA LEU A 87 -7.50 5.60 -4.06
C LEU A 87 -8.44 6.73 -4.49
N VAL A 88 -9.46 7.04 -3.69
CA VAL A 88 -10.37 8.16 -3.97
C VAL A 88 -9.62 9.49 -3.97
N ASP A 89 -8.71 9.71 -3.03
CA ASP A 89 -7.88 10.93 -3.01
C ASP A 89 -7.03 11.08 -4.29
N TYR A 90 -6.42 9.99 -4.79
CA TYR A 90 -5.71 10.00 -6.07
C TYR A 90 -6.64 10.32 -7.25
N LEU A 91 -7.81 9.71 -7.30
CA LEU A 91 -8.79 9.93 -8.36
C LEU A 91 -9.28 11.38 -8.36
N ASP A 92 -9.53 11.96 -7.18
CA ASP A 92 -9.91 13.36 -7.04
C ASP A 92 -8.79 14.31 -7.45
N PHE A 93 -7.53 14.01 -7.08
CA PHE A 93 -6.39 14.77 -7.56
C PHE A 93 -6.34 14.84 -9.09
N LEU A 94 -6.50 13.69 -9.76
CA LEU A 94 -6.48 13.59 -11.22
C LEU A 94 -7.67 14.32 -11.85
N ARG A 95 -8.88 14.07 -11.33
CA ARG A 95 -10.14 14.64 -11.83
C ARG A 95 -10.16 16.17 -11.74
N ILE A 96 -9.79 16.74 -10.59
CA ILE A 96 -9.79 18.20 -10.37
C ILE A 96 -8.79 18.89 -11.29
N ARG A 97 -7.64 18.25 -11.56
CA ARG A 97 -6.58 18.78 -12.43
C ARG A 97 -6.75 18.39 -13.90
N LYS A 98 -7.83 17.70 -14.26
CA LYS A 98 -8.17 17.24 -15.62
C LYS A 98 -7.09 16.33 -16.24
N PHE A 99 -6.41 15.55 -15.41
CA PHE A 99 -5.53 14.49 -15.90
C PHE A 99 -6.35 13.28 -16.37
N THR A 100 -5.81 12.54 -17.34
CA THR A 100 -6.44 11.32 -17.84
C THR A 100 -6.39 10.23 -16.78
N ILE A 101 -7.55 9.72 -16.40
CA ILE A 101 -7.68 8.51 -15.58
C ILE A 101 -7.62 7.32 -16.54
N TRP A 102 -6.66 6.42 -16.31
CA TRP A 102 -6.49 5.24 -17.14
C TRP A 102 -7.57 4.20 -16.85
N GLU A 103 -8.18 3.69 -17.92
CA GLU A 103 -9.07 2.55 -17.83
C GLU A 103 -8.35 1.33 -17.27
N LYS A 104 -9.11 0.45 -16.58
CA LYS A 104 -8.57 -0.72 -15.91
C LYS A 104 -7.72 -1.59 -16.84
N ASN A 105 -8.08 -1.71 -18.12
CA ASN A 105 -7.37 -2.54 -19.09
C ASN A 105 -6.59 -1.74 -20.15
N SER A 106 -6.31 -0.45 -19.88
CA SER A 106 -5.42 0.34 -20.72
C SER A 106 -4.00 -0.25 -20.72
N GLN A 107 -3.25 0.04 -21.79
CA GLN A 107 -1.87 -0.44 -21.94
C GLN A 107 -0.99 0.02 -20.76
N GLN A 108 -1.19 1.25 -20.29
CA GLN A 108 -0.45 1.84 -19.17
C GLN A 108 -0.80 1.13 -17.85
N ALA A 109 -2.08 0.90 -17.57
CA ALA A 109 -2.49 0.20 -16.35
C ALA A 109 -2.01 -1.26 -16.33
N LEU A 110 -2.03 -1.94 -17.49
CA LEU A 110 -1.50 -3.30 -17.61
C LEU A 110 0.02 -3.34 -17.42
N TYR A 111 0.74 -2.37 -17.99
CA TYR A 111 2.18 -2.25 -17.81
C TYR A 111 2.56 -2.11 -16.32
N VAL A 112 1.91 -1.21 -15.59
CA VAL A 112 2.16 -1.03 -14.14
C VAL A 112 1.83 -2.30 -13.35
N ARG A 113 0.76 -3.03 -13.68
CA ARG A 113 0.46 -4.31 -13.02
C ARG A 113 1.49 -5.38 -13.32
N GLN A 114 2.00 -5.44 -14.53
CA GLN A 114 3.07 -6.36 -14.89
C GLN A 114 4.34 -6.05 -14.11
N LEU A 115 4.66 -4.77 -13.89
CA LEU A 115 5.78 -4.37 -13.03
C LEU A 115 5.58 -4.85 -11.58
N ALA A 116 4.37 -4.73 -11.03
CA ALA A 116 4.04 -5.20 -9.68
C ALA A 116 4.01 -6.74 -9.52
N GLN A 117 3.96 -7.50 -10.62
CA GLN A 117 3.96 -8.97 -10.62
C GLN A 117 5.34 -9.58 -10.82
N ARG A 118 6.38 -8.77 -11.08
CA ARG A 118 7.74 -9.30 -11.23
C ARG A 118 8.30 -9.63 -9.84
N ASP A 119 8.35 -10.92 -9.53
CA ASP A 119 9.07 -11.46 -8.39
C ASP A 119 10.56 -11.22 -8.58
N ASP A 120 11.08 -10.09 -8.12
CA ASP A 120 12.44 -9.93 -7.59
C ASP A 120 12.66 -8.47 -7.18
N GLU A 121 13.78 -8.24 -6.50
CA GLU A 121 14.42 -6.99 -6.02
C GLU A 121 14.23 -5.72 -6.89
N ASN A 122 13.73 -5.87 -8.12
CA ASN A 122 13.40 -4.83 -9.07
C ASN A 122 12.14 -4.03 -8.78
N TYR A 123 11.17 -4.48 -7.97
CA TYR A 123 10.00 -3.63 -7.70
C TYR A 123 10.44 -2.37 -6.94
N ALA A 124 11.27 -2.53 -5.90
CA ALA A 124 11.94 -1.47 -5.15
C ALA A 124 12.65 -0.44 -6.03
N SER A 125 13.54 -0.93 -6.90
CA SER A 125 14.32 -0.06 -7.78
C SER A 125 13.49 0.54 -8.93
N CYS A 126 12.49 -0.18 -9.43
CA CYS A 126 11.65 0.28 -10.54
C CYS A 126 10.67 1.38 -10.10
N TYR A 127 10.11 1.33 -8.89
CA TYR A 127 9.28 2.44 -8.41
C TYR A 127 10.10 3.64 -7.92
N GLN A 128 11.34 3.44 -7.44
CA GLN A 128 12.25 4.55 -7.15
C GLN A 128 12.47 5.42 -8.39
N GLU A 129 12.57 4.84 -9.58
CA GLU A 129 12.63 5.61 -10.82
C GLU A 129 11.40 6.52 -11.00
N PHE A 130 10.19 6.02 -10.72
CA PHE A 130 8.97 6.85 -10.78
C PHE A 130 8.88 7.88 -9.64
N ALA A 131 9.44 7.57 -8.47
CA ALA A 131 9.49 8.48 -7.33
C ALA A 131 10.48 9.63 -7.58
N GLU A 132 11.62 9.34 -8.21
CA GLU A 132 12.77 10.25 -8.38
C GLU A 132 12.86 10.90 -9.77
N ALA A 133 12.14 10.40 -10.79
CA ALA A 133 12.21 10.95 -12.16
C ALA A 133 11.90 12.46 -12.18
N PRO A 134 12.69 13.31 -12.86
CA PRO A 134 12.44 14.75 -12.91
C PRO A 134 11.11 15.10 -13.62
N SER A 135 10.52 16.23 -13.22
CA SER A 135 9.21 16.74 -13.69
C SER A 135 9.25 17.33 -15.09
#